data_AF-A0A662LI42-F1
#
_entry.id   AF-A0A662LI42-F1
#
_cell.length_a   1.000
_cell.length_b   1.000
_cell.length_c   1.000
_cell.angle_alpha   90.00
_cell.angle_beta   90.00
_cell.angle_gamma   90.00
#
_symmetry.space_group_name_H-M   'P 1'
#
loop_
_entity.id
_entity.type
_entity.pdbx_description
1 polymer ?
#
loop_
_entity_poly.entity_id
_entity_poly.type
_entity_poly.pdbx_seq_one_letter_code
_entity_poly.pdbx_strand_id
1 'polypeptide(L)'
;WKNGVPIFVPGITDGAVGSQIWLFYQDHRDFTIDLLKDEQDLADMVFEAERSGGIVVGGGISKHHLIWWNQFKDGLDYAIYLTTATEYDGSLSGARTREAISWGKIKRDAQHVTVIGDATITLPLIVSALIERMD
;
A
#
# COMPACT_ATOMS: atom_id res chain seq x y z
N TRP A 1 -2.90 -6.50 -15.61
CA TRP A 1 -3.86 -6.40 -16.75
C TRP A 1 -4.64 -7.70 -16.96
N LYS A 2 -4.00 -8.86 -17.23
CA LYS A 2 -4.70 -10.14 -17.53
C LYS A 2 -5.77 -10.56 -16.52
N ASN A 3 -5.55 -10.30 -15.23
CA ASN A 3 -6.47 -10.66 -14.15
C ASN A 3 -7.29 -9.47 -13.63
N GLY A 4 -7.29 -8.32 -14.33
CA GLY A 4 -8.07 -7.15 -13.92
C GLY A 4 -7.67 -6.48 -12.60
N VAL A 5 -6.54 -6.86 -11.98
CA VAL A 5 -6.06 -6.24 -10.73
C VAL A 5 -5.51 -4.83 -11.03
N PRO A 6 -6.08 -3.77 -10.43
CA PRO A 6 -5.61 -2.41 -10.62
C PRO A 6 -4.28 -2.17 -9.91
N ILE A 7 -3.49 -1.23 -10.43
CA ILE A 7 -2.17 -0.87 -9.90
C ILE A 7 -2.14 0.65 -9.76
N PHE A 8 -2.03 1.12 -8.52
CA PHE A 8 -1.94 2.53 -8.19
C PHE A 8 -0.48 2.91 -7.90
N VAL A 9 0.02 3.96 -8.56
CA VAL A 9 1.42 4.41 -8.43
C VAL A 9 1.44 5.91 -8.11
N PRO A 10 1.38 6.28 -6.81
CA PRO A 10 1.27 7.69 -6.42
C PRO A 10 2.48 8.53 -6.82
N GLY A 11 3.66 7.92 -6.91
CA GLY A 11 4.91 8.56 -7.33
C GLY A 11 5.33 8.21 -8.75
N ILE A 12 4.40 8.20 -9.73
CA ILE A 12 4.68 7.70 -11.09
C ILE A 12 5.84 8.42 -11.81
N THR A 13 6.12 9.66 -11.45
CA THR A 13 7.20 10.47 -12.03
C THR A 13 8.58 10.19 -11.40
N ASP A 14 8.63 9.55 -10.24
CA ASP A 14 9.86 9.30 -9.48
C ASP A 14 10.51 7.97 -9.91
N GLY A 15 11.10 7.97 -11.10
CA GLY A 15 11.85 6.82 -11.62
C GLY A 15 12.16 6.90 -13.10
N ALA A 16 12.71 5.80 -13.64
CA ALA A 16 13.08 5.71 -15.05
C ALA A 16 11.86 5.91 -15.98
N VAL A 17 10.71 5.32 -15.63
CA VAL A 17 9.45 5.50 -16.38
C VAL A 17 9.01 6.96 -16.33
N GLY A 18 9.07 7.61 -15.17
CA GLY A 18 8.78 9.03 -15.02
C GLY A 18 9.64 9.95 -15.87
N SER A 19 10.94 9.63 -15.98
CA SER A 19 11.86 10.36 -16.86
C SER A 19 11.49 10.20 -18.34
N GLN A 20 11.05 9.01 -18.76
CA GLN A 20 10.56 8.78 -20.12
C GLN A 20 9.24 9.50 -20.38
N ILE A 21 8.33 9.54 -19.41
CA ILE A 21 7.09 10.34 -19.47
C ILE A 21 7.43 11.82 -19.67
N TRP A 22 8.39 12.34 -18.91
CA TRP A 22 8.82 13.74 -19.03
C TRP A 22 9.49 14.04 -20.38
N LEU A 23 10.32 13.11 -20.90
CA LEU A 23 10.91 13.22 -22.23
C LEU A 23 9.83 13.26 -23.31
N PHE A 24 8.86 12.33 -23.24
CA PHE A 24 7.74 12.29 -24.18
C PHE A 24 6.92 13.58 -24.17
N TYR A 25 6.70 14.14 -22.97
CA TYR A 25 6.00 15.41 -22.78
C TYR A 25 6.72 16.60 -23.43
N GLN A 26 8.04 16.57 -23.65
CA GLN A 26 8.74 17.69 -24.30
C GLN A 26 8.20 17.98 -25.70
N ASP A 27 7.84 16.94 -26.45
CA ASP A 27 7.32 17.03 -27.81
C ASP A 27 5.78 16.90 -27.87
N HIS A 28 5.12 16.53 -26.76
CA HIS A 28 3.68 16.30 -26.64
C HIS A 28 3.09 17.03 -25.43
N ARG A 29 3.03 18.36 -25.52
CA ARG A 29 2.64 19.24 -24.39
C ARG A 29 1.17 19.09 -23.94
N ASP A 30 0.35 18.42 -24.73
CA ASP A 30 -1.04 18.07 -24.45
C ASP A 30 -1.19 16.73 -23.70
N PHE A 31 -0.13 15.93 -23.59
CA PHE A 31 -0.13 14.71 -22.79
C PHE A 31 -0.21 15.04 -21.29
N THR A 32 -1.19 14.47 -20.60
CA THR A 32 -1.40 14.65 -19.16
C THR A 32 -1.65 13.31 -18.47
N ILE A 33 -1.31 13.26 -17.19
CA ILE A 33 -1.61 12.13 -16.30
C ILE A 33 -2.53 12.67 -15.21
N ASP A 34 -3.69 12.06 -15.05
CA ASP A 34 -4.65 12.42 -14.02
C ASP A 34 -4.46 11.54 -12.78
N LEU A 35 -3.71 12.07 -11.81
CA LEU A 35 -3.48 11.38 -10.53
C LEU A 35 -4.72 11.42 -9.63
N LEU A 36 -5.61 12.41 -9.78
CA LEU A 36 -6.81 12.50 -8.95
C LEU A 36 -7.82 11.43 -9.31
N LYS A 37 -7.84 11.00 -10.58
CA LYS A 37 -8.62 9.85 -10.98
C LYS A 37 -8.15 8.57 -10.28
N ASP A 38 -6.84 8.33 -10.19
CA ASP A 38 -6.30 7.18 -9.45
C ASP A 38 -6.69 7.22 -7.97
N GLU A 39 -6.68 8.41 -7.33
CA GLU A 39 -7.16 8.59 -5.95
C GLU A 39 -8.64 8.27 -5.81
N GLN A 40 -9.47 8.73 -6.76
CA GLN A 40 -10.91 8.46 -6.77
C GLN A 40 -11.18 6.96 -6.91
N ASP A 41 -10.57 6.30 -7.89
CA ASP A 41 -10.74 4.87 -8.15
C ASP A 41 -10.27 4.02 -6.94
N LEU A 42 -9.17 4.41 -6.27
CA LEU A 42 -8.70 3.76 -5.05
C LEU A 42 -9.65 4.00 -3.87
N ALA A 43 -10.12 5.23 -3.68
CA ALA A 43 -11.05 5.58 -2.63
C ALA A 43 -12.36 4.80 -2.77
N ASP A 44 -12.95 4.80 -3.97
CA ASP A 44 -14.20 4.08 -4.26
C ASP A 44 -14.06 2.59 -3.97
N MET A 45 -12.96 1.96 -4.41
CA MET A 45 -12.68 0.56 -4.08
C MET A 45 -12.64 0.29 -2.58
N VAL A 46 -12.06 1.20 -1.80
CA VAL A 46 -12.03 1.07 -0.34
C VAL A 46 -13.42 1.24 0.24
N PHE A 47 -14.16 2.29 -0.15
CA PHE A 47 -15.50 2.60 0.36
C PHE A 47 -16.53 1.51 0.05
N GLU A 48 -16.45 0.87 -1.11
CA GLU A 48 -17.36 -0.20 -1.55
C GLU A 48 -17.08 -1.56 -0.90
N ALA A 49 -15.85 -1.81 -0.42
CA ALA A 49 -15.48 -3.10 0.15
C ALA A 49 -16.26 -3.39 1.45
N GLU A 50 -16.84 -4.56 1.66
CA GLU A 50 -17.42 -4.87 2.98
C GLU A 50 -16.32 -5.01 4.05
N ARG A 51 -15.25 -5.74 3.70
CA ARG A 51 -14.05 -5.94 4.51
C ARG A 51 -12.81 -5.65 3.70
N SER A 52 -11.77 -5.20 4.37
CA SER A 52 -10.52 -4.78 3.76
C SER A 52 -9.31 -5.34 4.53
N GLY A 53 -8.33 -5.84 3.78
CA GLY A 53 -7.09 -6.40 4.31
C GLY A 53 -5.89 -5.77 3.62
N GLY A 54 -4.85 -5.46 4.40
CA GLY A 54 -3.62 -4.87 3.89
C GLY A 54 -2.40 -5.74 4.13
N ILE A 55 -1.66 -6.10 3.07
CA ILE A 55 -0.30 -6.65 3.18
C ILE A 55 0.67 -5.58 2.69
N VAL A 56 1.45 -5.03 3.61
CA VAL A 56 2.46 -4.01 3.31
C VAL A 56 3.83 -4.67 3.29
N VAL A 57 4.52 -4.54 2.16
CA VAL A 57 5.91 -4.98 1.99
C VAL A 57 6.80 -3.74 1.94
N GLY A 58 7.55 -3.49 3.01
CA GLY A 58 8.37 -2.30 3.19
C GLY A 58 7.63 -1.14 3.88
N GLY A 59 7.80 0.07 3.34
CA GLY A 59 7.29 1.31 3.92
C GLY A 59 7.04 2.39 2.87
N GLY A 60 7.25 3.66 3.23
CA GLY A 60 7.16 4.78 2.29
C GLY A 60 5.75 5.07 1.80
N ILE A 61 5.67 5.62 0.59
CA ILE A 61 4.41 6.12 0.02
C ILE A 61 3.39 4.99 -0.18
N SER A 62 3.81 3.80 -0.59
CA SER A 62 2.92 2.65 -0.82
C SER A 62 2.24 2.19 0.46
N LYS A 63 2.98 2.11 1.58
CA LYS A 63 2.39 1.84 2.91
C LYS A 63 1.35 2.87 3.26
N HIS A 64 1.68 4.15 3.13
CA HIS A 64 0.75 5.22 3.50
C HIS A 64 -0.52 5.18 2.67
N HIS A 65 -0.37 5.03 1.35
CA HIS A 65 -1.48 5.04 0.41
C HIS A 65 -2.47 3.91 0.64
N LEU A 66 -1.96 2.71 0.90
CA LEU A 66 -2.78 1.53 1.19
C LEU A 66 -3.69 1.75 2.40
N ILE A 67 -3.17 2.36 3.46
CA ILE A 67 -3.90 2.53 4.73
C ILE A 67 -4.68 3.83 4.82
N TRP A 68 -4.44 4.79 3.92
CA TRP A 68 -4.97 6.15 4.01
C TRP A 68 -6.49 6.18 3.91
N TRP A 69 -7.04 5.69 2.80
CA TRP A 69 -8.48 5.74 2.55
C TRP A 69 -9.29 4.89 3.54
N ASN A 70 -8.67 3.81 4.05
CA ASN A 70 -9.29 2.95 5.05
C ASN A 70 -9.65 3.70 6.35
N GLN A 71 -8.94 4.79 6.70
CA GLN A 71 -9.26 5.57 7.89
C GLN A 71 -10.66 6.21 7.85
N PHE A 72 -11.18 6.44 6.63
CA PHE A 72 -12.51 7.03 6.41
C PHE A 72 -13.61 5.96 6.36
N LYS A 73 -13.24 4.69 6.56
CA LYS A 73 -14.12 3.52 6.56
C LYS A 73 -13.84 2.62 7.77
N ASP A 74 -13.71 3.25 8.93
CA ASP A 74 -13.44 2.61 10.22
C ASP A 74 -12.09 1.85 10.34
N GLY A 75 -11.28 1.82 9.29
CA GLY A 75 -9.97 1.17 9.24
C GLY A 75 -9.98 -0.23 8.61
N LEU A 76 -8.78 -0.73 8.32
CA LEU A 76 -8.58 -2.12 7.85
C LEU A 76 -9.03 -3.14 8.90
N ASP A 77 -9.63 -4.24 8.44
CA ASP A 77 -10.01 -5.41 9.26
C ASP A 77 -8.81 -6.34 9.53
N TYR A 78 -7.87 -6.40 8.58
CA TYR A 78 -6.67 -7.24 8.66
C TYR A 78 -5.44 -6.46 8.19
N ALA A 79 -4.30 -6.59 8.87
CA ALA A 79 -3.07 -5.91 8.46
C ALA A 79 -1.80 -6.71 8.75
N ILE A 80 -0.96 -6.89 7.74
CA ILE A 80 0.37 -7.50 7.86
C ILE A 80 1.39 -6.50 7.35
N TYR A 81 2.30 -6.06 8.22
CA TYR A 81 3.44 -5.22 7.82
C TYR A 81 4.72 -6.07 7.83
N LEU A 82 5.42 -6.14 6.70
CA LEU A 82 6.77 -6.69 6.60
C LEU A 82 7.73 -5.52 6.45
N THR A 83 8.60 -5.27 7.42
CA THR A 83 9.46 -4.07 7.39
C THR A 83 10.79 -4.28 8.09
N THR A 84 11.82 -3.61 7.57
CA THR A 84 13.12 -3.45 8.23
C THR A 84 13.23 -2.11 8.95
N ALA A 85 12.26 -1.21 8.78
CA ALA A 85 12.27 0.13 9.36
C ALA A 85 12.06 0.10 10.89
N THR A 86 12.74 1.04 11.55
CA THR A 86 12.77 1.20 13.00
C THR A 86 11.82 2.30 13.45
N GLU A 87 11.23 2.16 14.63
CA GLU A 87 10.22 3.11 15.12
C GLU A 87 10.81 4.39 15.74
N TYR A 88 12.07 4.36 16.21
CA TYR A 88 12.66 5.46 16.99
C TYR A 88 12.91 6.75 16.18
N ASP A 89 12.88 6.68 14.85
CA ASP A 89 13.06 7.84 13.97
C ASP A 89 11.74 8.59 13.74
N GLY A 90 10.61 8.10 14.27
CA GLY A 90 9.29 8.70 14.09
C GLY A 90 8.78 8.66 12.65
N SER A 91 9.39 7.84 11.79
CA SER A 91 9.01 7.74 10.39
C SER A 91 7.73 6.93 10.21
N LEU A 92 6.95 7.30 9.19
CA LEU A 92 5.81 6.50 8.77
C LEU A 92 6.21 5.07 8.37
N SER A 93 7.38 4.89 7.76
CA SER A 93 7.90 3.57 7.40
C SER A 93 8.09 2.68 8.63
N GLY A 94 8.65 3.25 9.71
CA GLY A 94 8.91 2.58 10.98
C GLY A 94 7.69 2.39 11.89
N ALA A 95 6.64 3.21 11.69
CA ALA A 95 5.42 3.17 12.49
C ALA A 95 4.80 1.76 12.53
N ARG A 96 4.58 1.23 13.74
CA ARG A 96 3.95 -0.08 13.94
C ARG A 96 2.44 -0.03 13.66
N THR A 97 1.80 -1.19 13.48
CA THR A 97 0.33 -1.25 13.28
C THR A 97 -0.45 -0.55 14.40
N ARG A 98 0.06 -0.55 15.64
CA ARG A 98 -0.52 0.18 16.77
C ARG A 98 -0.69 1.69 16.54
N GLU A 99 0.22 2.31 15.79
CA GLU A 99 0.10 3.73 15.45
C GLU A 99 -0.97 3.93 14.40
N ALA A 100 -1.04 3.08 13.36
CA ALA A 100 -2.11 3.15 12.39
C ALA A 100 -3.52 3.00 13.05
N ILE A 101 -3.64 2.21 14.12
CA ILE A 101 -4.86 2.14 14.94
C ILE A 101 -5.20 3.47 15.61
N SER A 102 -4.22 4.22 16.13
CA SER A 102 -4.51 5.51 16.78
C SER A 102 -5.08 6.55 15.80
N TRP A 103 -4.79 6.40 14.51
CA TRP A 103 -5.32 7.23 13.43
C TRP A 103 -6.61 6.70 12.81
N GLY A 104 -7.12 5.55 13.25
CA GLY A 104 -8.28 4.89 12.64
C GLY A 104 -7.99 4.22 11.28
N LYS A 105 -6.72 4.19 10.84
CA LYS A 105 -6.31 3.55 9.57
C LYS A 105 -6.43 2.01 9.63
N ILE A 106 -6.37 1.44 10.82
CA ILE A 106 -6.64 0.03 11.13
C ILE A 106 -7.68 0.00 12.26
N LYS A 107 -8.65 -0.92 12.20
CA LYS A 107 -9.65 -1.10 13.27
C LYS A 107 -8.99 -1.48 14.59
N ARG A 108 -9.61 -1.08 15.71
CA ARG A 108 -9.10 -1.39 17.06
C ARG A 108 -9.10 -2.89 17.37
N ASP A 109 -10.06 -3.62 16.81
CA ASP A 109 -10.25 -5.06 16.95
C ASP A 109 -9.72 -5.86 15.73
N ALA A 110 -9.00 -5.20 14.81
CA ALA A 110 -8.39 -5.84 13.65
C ALA A 110 -7.40 -6.93 14.05
N GLN A 111 -7.31 -7.99 13.24
CA GLN A 111 -6.19 -8.92 13.34
C GLN A 111 -4.99 -8.34 12.60
N HIS A 112 -3.93 -8.01 13.33
CA HIS A 112 -2.78 -7.35 12.75
C HIS A 112 -1.44 -7.86 13.27
N VAL A 113 -0.39 -7.77 12.45
CA VAL A 113 0.98 -8.10 12.84
C VAL A 113 2.00 -7.20 12.14
N THR A 114 3.06 -6.84 12.85
CA THR A 114 4.27 -6.26 12.25
C THR A 114 5.41 -7.26 12.37
N VAL A 115 5.91 -7.74 11.24
CA VAL A 115 7.05 -8.65 11.14
C VAL A 115 8.29 -7.81 10.84
N ILE A 116 9.27 -7.86 11.74
CA ILE A 116 10.56 -7.21 11.56
C ILE A 116 11.48 -8.18 10.82
N GLY A 117 11.78 -7.89 9.57
CA GLY A 117 12.60 -8.75 8.73
C GLY A 117 12.60 -8.31 7.27
N ASP A 118 13.59 -8.78 6.52
CA ASP A 118 13.69 -8.50 5.09
C ASP A 118 12.53 -9.18 4.33
N ALA A 119 11.93 -8.45 3.39
CA ALA A 119 10.84 -8.93 2.55
C ALA A 119 11.23 -10.14 1.71
N THR A 120 12.50 -10.22 1.27
CA THR A 120 13.02 -11.33 0.44
C THR A 120 13.07 -12.66 1.20
N ILE A 121 13.02 -12.62 2.53
CA ILE A 121 12.95 -13.81 3.39
C ILE A 121 11.50 -14.04 3.84
N THR A 122 10.86 -12.99 4.36
CA THR A 122 9.56 -13.11 5.01
C THR A 122 8.41 -13.36 4.03
N LEU A 123 8.42 -12.70 2.86
CA LEU A 123 7.32 -12.82 1.90
C LEU A 123 7.24 -14.22 1.27
N PRO A 124 8.34 -14.86 0.79
CA PRO A 124 8.27 -16.22 0.26
C PRO A 124 7.78 -17.25 1.28
N LEU A 125 8.18 -17.12 2.56
CA LEU A 125 7.73 -18.02 3.63
C LEU A 125 6.22 -17.91 3.87
N ILE A 126 5.68 -16.68 3.88
CA ILE A 126 4.23 -16.44 4.03
C ILE A 126 3.48 -17.03 2.84
N VAL A 127 3.93 -16.77 1.61
CA VAL A 127 3.29 -17.28 0.39
C VAL A 127 3.34 -18.81 0.36
N SER A 128 4.48 -19.43 0.70
CA SER A 128 4.61 -20.89 0.76
C SER A 128 3.63 -21.52 1.76
N ALA A 129 3.56 -20.97 2.98
CA ALA A 129 2.65 -21.46 4.01
C ALA A 129 1.17 -21.22 3.67
N LEU A 130 0.87 -20.18 2.89
CA LEU A 130 -0.48 -19.90 2.39
C LEU A 130 -0.88 -20.96 1.35
N ILE A 131 -0.03 -21.21 0.35
CA ILE A 131 -0.28 -22.20 -0.70
C ILE A 131 -0.52 -23.59 -0.08
N GLU A 132 0.38 -24.03 0.81
CA GLU A 132 0.27 -25.34 1.48
C GLU A 132 -1.05 -25.53 2.27
N ARG A 133 -1.63 -24.43 2.78
CA ARG A 133 -2.88 -24.49 3.56
C ARG A 133 -4.14 -24.27 2.72
N MET A 134 -3.98 -23.77 1.50
CA MET A 134 -5.08 -23.53 0.56
C MET A 134 -5.31 -24.73 -0.36
N ASP A 135 -4.28 -25.57 -0.56
CA ASP A 135 -4.38 -26.90 -1.16
C ASP A 135 -4.96 -27.92 -0.18
#